data_AF-A0A7V3UEA4-F1
#
_entry.id   AF-A0A7V3UEA4-F1
#
_cell.length_a   1.000
_cell.length_b   1.000
_cell.length_c   1.000
_cell.angle_alpha   90.00
_cell.angle_beta   90.00
_cell.angle_gamma   90.00
#
_symmetry.space_group_name_H-M   'P 1'
#
loop_
_entity.id
_entity.type
_entity.pdbx_description
1 polymer ?
#
loop_
_entity_poly.entity_id
_entity_poly.type
_entity_poly.pdbx_seq_one_letter_code
_entity_poly.pdbx_strand_id
1 'polypeptide(L)'
;MALFTAIIIRAQNNPVTWSFNARKTADKTYEVTLTAIIQKGWHLYSQTQPEDAIAIPTEIIFNKNPLLILEGKVKEVGKLEKFYDKTLDVTANQYSNKVDFVQVVKVRGSAKTNVSGTVEFQTCDDEKCLPPKKINFNLTLE
;
A
#
# COMPACT_ATOMS: atom_id res chain seq x y z
N MET A 1 5.39 48.69 12.01
CA MET A 1 4.82 47.37 12.39
C MET A 1 4.60 46.58 11.10
N ALA A 2 5.51 45.68 10.76
CA ALA A 2 5.30 44.73 9.68
C ALA A 2 4.57 43.51 10.26
N LEU A 3 3.30 43.31 9.89
CA LEU A 3 2.56 42.11 10.21
C LEU A 3 3.08 40.99 9.31
N PHE A 4 3.89 40.09 9.87
CA PHE A 4 4.18 38.80 9.24
C PHE A 4 3.00 37.86 9.52
N THR A 5 2.14 37.68 8.52
CA THR A 5 1.12 36.63 8.54
C THR A 5 1.80 35.32 8.17
N ALA A 6 1.99 34.43 9.14
CA ALA A 6 2.42 33.06 8.88
C ALA A 6 1.24 32.28 8.29
N ILE A 7 1.32 31.93 7.00
CA ILE A 7 0.41 30.97 6.37
C ILE A 7 0.77 29.59 6.91
N ILE A 8 -0.06 29.06 7.81
CA ILE A 8 0.05 27.67 8.24
C ILE A 8 -0.55 26.80 7.13
N ILE A 9 0.30 26.33 6.22
CA ILE A 9 -0.07 25.26 5.29
C ILE A 9 -0.29 24.01 6.16
N ARG A 10 -1.55 23.63 6.40
CA ARG A 10 -1.86 22.35 7.04
C ARG A 10 -1.42 21.25 6.10
N ALA A 11 -0.33 20.55 6.46
CA ALA A 11 0.08 19.33 5.78
C ALA A 11 -1.14 18.41 5.67
N GLN A 12 -1.37 17.87 4.48
CA GLN A 12 -2.47 16.96 4.22
C GLN A 12 -2.31 15.76 5.18
N ASN A 13 -3.15 15.67 6.22
CA ASN A 13 -3.15 14.54 7.13
C ASN A 13 -3.32 13.28 6.28
N ASN A 14 -2.25 12.47 6.18
CA ASN A 14 -2.28 11.20 5.47
C ASN A 14 -2.82 10.15 6.43
N PRO A 15 -4.05 9.65 6.23
CA PRO A 15 -4.62 8.65 7.13
C PRO A 15 -3.92 7.29 7.04
N VAL A 16 -3.02 7.11 6.08
CA VAL A 16 -2.21 5.89 5.93
C VAL A 16 -0.73 6.27 5.94
N THR A 17 0.02 5.66 6.85
CA THR A 17 1.49 5.71 6.88
C THR A 17 2.04 4.40 6.32
N TRP A 18 2.96 4.51 5.37
CA TRP A 18 3.59 3.36 4.73
C TRP A 18 5.01 3.15 5.21
N SER A 19 5.39 1.89 5.40
CA SER A 19 6.78 1.47 5.60
C SER A 19 7.10 0.28 4.71
N PHE A 20 8.37 0.16 4.33
CA PHE A 20 8.82 -0.82 3.36
C PHE A 20 10.03 -1.56 3.93
N ASN A 21 10.00 -2.89 3.88
CA ASN A 21 11.09 -3.73 4.37
C ASN A 21 11.36 -4.88 3.41
N ALA A 22 12.63 -5.30 3.31
CA ALA A 22 13.02 -6.53 2.67
C ALA A 22 13.82 -7.37 3.68
N ARG A 23 13.40 -8.62 3.86
CA ARG A 23 14.05 -9.58 4.75
C ARG A 23 14.53 -10.78 3.96
N LYS A 24 15.80 -11.14 4.06
CA LYS A 24 16.31 -12.40 3.48
C LYS A 24 15.70 -13.59 4.22
N THR A 25 15.10 -14.51 3.49
CA THR A 25 14.44 -15.71 4.04
C THR A 25 15.13 -17.01 3.65
N ALA A 26 15.89 -17.02 2.55
CA ALA A 26 16.76 -18.11 2.14
C ALA A 26 17.88 -17.58 1.22
N ASP A 27 18.72 -18.48 0.67
CA ASP A 27 19.68 -18.07 -0.34
C ASP A 27 18.96 -17.40 -1.52
N LYS A 28 19.42 -16.18 -1.86
CA LYS A 28 18.87 -15.30 -2.89
C LYS A 28 17.35 -15.08 -2.84
N THR A 29 16.71 -15.34 -1.70
CA THR A 29 15.27 -15.26 -1.55
C THR A 29 14.93 -14.27 -0.45
N TYR A 30 14.05 -13.33 -0.78
CA TYR A 30 13.67 -12.21 0.07
C TYR A 30 12.16 -12.13 0.18
N GLU A 31 11.68 -11.78 1.35
CA GLU A 31 10.32 -11.34 1.56
C GLU A 31 10.30 -9.82 1.63
N VAL A 32 9.58 -9.20 0.70
CA VAL A 32 9.34 -7.76 0.65
C VAL A 32 7.99 -7.49 1.29
N THR A 33 7.98 -6.68 2.34
CA THR A 33 6.77 -6.30 3.08
C THR A 33 6.54 -4.80 2.94
N LEU A 34 5.37 -4.43 2.43
CA LEU A 34 4.87 -3.05 2.38
C LEU A 34 3.76 -2.95 3.43
N THR A 35 4.03 -2.26 4.54
CA THR A 35 3.11 -2.16 5.67
C THR A 35 2.36 -0.84 5.61
N ALA A 36 1.04 -0.91 5.57
CA ALA A 36 0.14 0.24 5.73
C ALA A 36 -0.38 0.30 7.17
N ILE A 37 -0.06 1.37 7.90
CA ILE A 37 -0.67 1.72 9.18
C ILE A 37 -1.77 2.74 8.93
N ILE A 38 -3.00 2.36 9.26
CA ILE A 38 -4.22 3.08 8.91
C ILE A 38 -4.77 3.72 10.18
N GLN A 39 -4.98 5.04 10.14
CA GLN A 39 -5.55 5.80 11.25
C GLN A 39 -6.95 5.28 11.60
N LYS A 40 -7.29 5.27 12.90
CA LYS A 40 -8.62 4.85 13.36
C LYS A 40 -9.73 5.64 12.64
N GLY A 41 -10.76 4.94 12.20
CA GLY A 41 -11.90 5.49 11.45
C GLY A 41 -11.65 5.62 9.94
N TRP A 42 -10.47 5.24 9.47
CA TRP A 42 -10.15 5.19 8.04
C TRP A 42 -10.01 3.75 7.56
N HIS A 43 -10.21 3.59 6.25
CA HIS A 43 -10.20 2.31 5.56
C HIS A 43 -9.34 2.39 4.30
N LEU A 44 -8.51 1.35 4.11
CA LEU A 44 -7.73 1.13 2.89
C LEU A 44 -8.34 -0.03 2.11
N TYR A 45 -8.61 0.17 0.84
CA TYR A 45 -9.22 -0.87 -0.01
C TYR A 45 -8.23 -1.98 -0.38
N SER A 46 -8.70 -3.22 -0.34
CA SER A 46 -7.96 -4.40 -0.81
C SER A 46 -7.63 -4.30 -2.30
N GLN A 47 -6.56 -5.00 -2.71
CA GLN A 47 -6.23 -5.28 -4.11
C GLN A 47 -7.33 -6.07 -4.83
N THR A 48 -8.14 -6.82 -4.09
CA THR A 48 -9.24 -7.63 -4.65
C THR A 48 -10.57 -7.11 -4.14
N GLN A 49 -11.39 -6.63 -5.06
CA GLN A 49 -12.74 -6.14 -4.78
C GLN A 49 -13.81 -7.09 -5.31
N PRO A 50 -15.00 -7.11 -4.70
CA PRO A 50 -16.18 -7.72 -5.31
C PRO A 50 -16.61 -6.94 -6.57
N GLU A 51 -17.42 -7.57 -7.42
CA GLU A 51 -17.74 -7.04 -8.77
C GLU A 51 -18.57 -5.75 -8.73
N ASP A 52 -19.39 -5.57 -7.69
CA ASP A 52 -20.24 -4.41 -7.42
C ASP A 52 -19.49 -3.26 -6.74
N ALA A 53 -18.21 -3.43 -6.39
CA ALA A 53 -17.45 -2.41 -5.70
C ALA A 53 -17.19 -1.18 -6.60
N ILE A 54 -17.48 -0.01 -6.05
CA ILE A 54 -17.14 1.30 -6.64
C ILE A 54 -15.81 1.87 -6.09
N ALA A 55 -15.17 1.13 -5.19
CA ALA A 55 -13.92 1.48 -4.54
C ALA A 55 -12.73 1.35 -5.50
N ILE A 56 -11.77 2.27 -5.41
CA ILE A 56 -10.49 2.15 -6.14
C ILE A 56 -9.57 1.22 -5.35
N PRO A 57 -9.24 0.02 -5.87
CA PRO A 57 -8.41 -0.95 -5.16
C PRO A 57 -6.99 -0.42 -4.97
N THR A 58 -6.32 -0.89 -3.91
CA THR A 58 -4.87 -0.70 -3.80
C THR A 58 -4.19 -1.45 -4.94
N GLU A 59 -3.26 -0.83 -5.63
CA GLU A 59 -2.47 -1.44 -6.69
C GLU A 59 -0.98 -1.35 -6.37
N ILE A 60 -0.26 -2.47 -6.52
CA ILE A 60 1.18 -2.55 -6.29
C ILE A 60 1.86 -2.97 -7.58
N ILE A 61 2.69 -2.09 -8.13
CA ILE A 61 3.42 -2.32 -9.38
C ILE A 61 4.91 -2.34 -9.07
N PHE A 62 5.56 -3.47 -9.33
CA PHE A 62 7.01 -3.59 -9.23
C PHE A 62 7.67 -3.15 -10.54
N ASN A 63 8.74 -2.36 -10.44
CA ASN A 63 9.55 -1.99 -11.59
C ASN A 63 10.27 -3.22 -12.15
N LYS A 64 10.37 -3.30 -13.49
CA LYS A 64 11.09 -4.39 -14.15
C LYS A 64 12.57 -4.35 -13.76
N ASN A 65 13.06 -5.46 -13.23
CA ASN A 65 14.47 -5.67 -12.96
C ASN A 65 14.86 -7.07 -13.46
N PRO A 66 15.77 -7.20 -14.44
CA PRO A 66 16.14 -8.51 -15.02
C PRO A 66 16.80 -9.46 -14.00
N LEU A 67 17.33 -8.92 -12.90
CA LEU A 67 17.92 -9.69 -11.82
C LEU A 67 16.88 -10.22 -10.82
N LEU A 68 15.60 -9.85 -10.94
CA LEU A 68 14.55 -10.29 -10.01
C LEU A 68 13.56 -11.25 -10.66
N ILE A 69 13.05 -12.17 -9.85
CA ILE A 69 11.88 -12.99 -10.12
C ILE A 69 10.89 -12.74 -8.99
N LEU A 70 9.70 -12.25 -9.32
CA LEU A 70 8.59 -12.14 -8.37
C LEU A 70 7.84 -13.47 -8.33
N GLU A 71 7.74 -14.08 -7.16
CA GLU A 71 7.03 -15.34 -7.00
C GLU A 71 5.56 -15.11 -6.64
N GLY A 72 4.66 -15.48 -7.55
CA GLY A 72 3.22 -15.35 -7.34
C GLY A 72 2.73 -13.90 -7.31
N LYS A 73 1.54 -13.71 -6.74
CA LYS A 73 0.92 -12.40 -6.52
C LYS A 73 1.27 -11.87 -5.13
N VAL A 74 1.17 -10.55 -4.97
CA VAL A 74 1.28 -9.90 -3.66
C VAL A 74 0.15 -10.39 -2.75
N LYS A 75 0.52 -10.93 -1.58
CA LYS A 75 -0.43 -11.40 -0.58
C LYS A 75 -0.78 -10.26 0.37
N GLU A 76 -2.02 -10.23 0.83
CA GLU A 76 -2.46 -9.31 1.87
C GLU A 76 -2.55 -10.05 3.20
N VAL A 77 -1.89 -9.54 4.23
CA VAL A 77 -1.86 -10.08 5.57
C VAL A 77 -2.45 -9.04 6.51
N GLY A 78 -3.73 -9.22 6.80
CA GLY A 78 -4.52 -8.34 7.66
C GLY A 78 -5.89 -8.96 7.92
N LYS A 79 -6.66 -8.34 8.81
CA LYS A 79 -8.05 -8.74 9.01
C LYS A 79 -8.90 -8.12 7.91
N LEU A 80 -9.20 -8.89 6.87
CA LEU A 80 -10.06 -8.44 5.78
C LEU A 80 -11.47 -8.16 6.30
N GLU A 81 -11.97 -6.97 6.00
CA GLU A 81 -13.33 -6.52 6.33
C GLU A 81 -14.16 -6.50 5.05
N LYS A 82 -15.31 -7.16 5.07
CA LYS A 82 -16.30 -7.09 4.00
C LYS A 82 -17.33 -6.05 4.39
N PHE A 83 -17.22 -4.87 3.81
CA PHE A 83 -18.12 -3.75 4.02
C PHE A 83 -19.29 -3.81 3.04
N TYR A 84 -20.46 -3.35 3.49
CA TYR A 84 -21.66 -3.22 2.67
C TYR A 84 -22.30 -1.86 2.94
N ASP A 85 -22.38 -1.05 1.88
CA ASP A 85 -23.09 0.22 1.89
C ASP A 85 -24.57 -0.01 1.57
N LYS A 86 -25.44 0.16 2.56
CA LYS A 86 -26.89 -0.02 2.39
C LYS A 86 -27.54 1.04 1.52
N THR A 87 -26.94 2.22 1.42
CA THR A 87 -27.50 3.36 0.68
C THR A 87 -27.25 3.21 -0.80
N LEU A 88 -26.04 2.75 -1.14
CA LEU A 88 -25.60 2.56 -2.52
C LEU A 88 -25.82 1.12 -3.01
N ASP A 89 -26.13 0.19 -2.11
CA ASP A 89 -26.30 -1.24 -2.38
C ASP A 89 -25.06 -1.87 -3.04
N VAL A 90 -23.88 -1.54 -2.51
CA VAL A 90 -22.57 -2.02 -2.99
C VAL A 90 -21.73 -2.57 -1.86
N THR A 91 -20.83 -3.49 -2.18
CA THR A 91 -19.87 -4.06 -1.24
C THR A 91 -18.43 -3.61 -1.50
N ALA A 92 -17.59 -3.67 -0.46
CA ALA A 92 -16.18 -3.39 -0.57
C ALA A 92 -15.36 -4.31 0.35
N ASN A 93 -14.18 -4.69 -0.12
CA ASN A 93 -13.17 -5.36 0.66
C ASN A 93 -12.16 -4.33 1.17
N GLN A 94 -12.01 -4.21 2.48
CA GLN A 94 -11.18 -3.17 3.08
C GLN A 94 -10.41 -3.64 4.31
N TYR A 95 -9.47 -2.81 4.76
CA TYR A 95 -8.68 -3.01 5.96
C TYR A 95 -8.73 -1.76 6.83
N SER A 96 -8.74 -1.99 8.15
CA SER A 96 -8.52 -0.97 9.18
C SER A 96 -7.31 -1.29 10.04
N ASN A 97 -6.77 -0.26 10.71
CA ASN A 97 -5.60 -0.31 11.60
C ASN A 97 -4.28 -0.68 10.93
N LYS A 98 -4.18 -1.87 10.33
CA LYS A 98 -2.96 -2.38 9.70
C LYS A 98 -3.26 -3.43 8.65
N VAL A 99 -2.55 -3.37 7.54
CA VAL A 99 -2.40 -4.47 6.58
C VAL A 99 -0.96 -4.51 6.06
N ASP A 100 -0.42 -5.73 5.92
CA ASP A 100 0.88 -5.98 5.29
C ASP A 100 0.67 -6.56 3.90
N PHE A 101 1.33 -5.97 2.90
CA PHE A 101 1.40 -6.50 1.54
C PHE A 101 2.73 -7.21 1.34
N VAL A 102 2.69 -8.51 1.06
CA VAL A 102 3.85 -9.39 1.10
C VAL A 102 4.14 -9.97 -0.29
N GLN A 103 5.34 -9.74 -0.80
CA GLN A 103 5.83 -10.28 -2.06
C GLN A 103 7.13 -11.05 -1.84
N VAL A 104 7.19 -12.29 -2.34
CA VAL A 104 8.45 -13.06 -2.36
C VAL A 104 9.23 -12.73 -3.62
N VAL A 105 10.52 -12.43 -3.47
CA VAL A 105 11.41 -12.03 -4.54
C VAL A 105 12.66 -12.90 -4.52
N LYS A 106 13.02 -13.47 -5.68
CA LYS A 106 14.27 -14.19 -5.90
C LYS A 106 15.25 -13.38 -6.73
N VAL A 107 16.51 -13.35 -6.32
CA VAL A 107 17.61 -12.66 -6.99
C VAL A 107 18.37 -13.64 -7.90
N ARG A 108 18.64 -13.22 -9.13
CA ARG A 108 19.50 -13.93 -10.08
C ARG A 108 20.94 -13.44 -9.95
N GLY A 109 21.89 -14.37 -10.04
CA GLY A 109 23.32 -14.06 -9.98
C GLY A 109 23.81 -13.71 -8.57
N SER A 110 24.83 -12.86 -8.49
CA SER A 110 25.48 -12.41 -7.24
C SER A 110 25.66 -10.89 -7.18
N ALA A 111 25.18 -10.16 -8.20
CA ALA A 111 25.26 -8.71 -8.24
C ALA A 111 24.33 -8.10 -7.18
N LYS A 112 24.80 -7.05 -6.52
CA LYS A 112 23.94 -6.22 -5.66
C LYS A 112 22.79 -5.67 -6.49
N THR A 113 21.59 -5.72 -5.93
CA THR A 113 20.39 -5.26 -6.63
C THR A 113 19.36 -4.69 -5.65
N ASN A 114 18.29 -4.13 -6.21
CA ASN A 114 17.21 -3.54 -5.47
C ASN A 114 15.85 -4.01 -6.01
N VAL A 115 14.87 -4.03 -5.14
CA VAL A 115 13.45 -4.13 -5.49
C VAL A 115 12.83 -2.75 -5.36
N SER A 116 12.16 -2.30 -6.41
CA SER A 116 11.49 -1.00 -6.41
C SER A 116 10.14 -1.09 -7.11
N GLY A 117 9.30 -0.10 -6.84
CA GLY A 117 7.97 -0.07 -7.40
C GLY A 117 7.15 1.06 -6.82
N THR A 118 5.85 0.93 -7.01
CA THR A 118 4.85 1.93 -6.71
C THR A 118 3.68 1.29 -6.00
N VAL A 119 3.12 1.99 -5.01
CA VAL A 119 1.82 1.70 -4.43
C VAL A 119 0.87 2.84 -4.80
N GLU A 120 -0.23 2.51 -5.46
CA GLU A 120 -1.34 3.41 -5.72
C GLU A 120 -2.54 2.99 -4.86
N PHE A 121 -3.14 3.93 -4.13
CA PHE A 121 -4.19 3.59 -3.16
C PHE A 121 -5.16 4.73 -2.93
N GLN A 122 -6.37 4.39 -2.52
CA GLN A 122 -7.39 5.32 -2.04
C GLN A 122 -7.70 5.02 -0.56
N THR A 123 -8.01 6.06 0.21
CA THR A 123 -8.42 5.92 1.61
C THR A 123 -9.71 6.68 1.84
N CYS A 124 -10.66 6.05 2.52
CA CYS A 124 -11.94 6.64 2.86
C CYS A 124 -12.23 6.51 4.36
N ASP A 125 -12.98 7.45 4.89
CA ASP A 125 -13.69 7.33 6.16
C ASP A 125 -15.21 7.23 5.88
N ASP A 126 -16.04 7.27 6.93
CA ASP A 126 -17.50 7.15 6.81
C ASP A 126 -18.16 8.33 6.06
N GLU A 127 -17.46 9.45 5.88
CA GLU A 127 -18.02 10.67 5.28
C GLU A 127 -17.47 10.94 3.88
N LYS A 128 -16.21 10.57 3.61
CA LYS A 128 -15.52 10.93 2.38
C LYS A 128 -14.40 9.97 2.00
N CYS A 129 -14.10 9.98 0.70
CA CYS A 129 -12.89 9.42 0.14
C CYS A 129 -11.89 10.52 -0.22
N LEU A 130 -10.61 10.30 0.10
CA LEU A 130 -9.54 11.17 -0.38
C LEU A 130 -9.21 10.84 -1.85
N PRO A 131 -8.65 11.80 -2.61
CA PRO A 131 -8.07 11.50 -3.92
C PRO A 131 -7.02 10.38 -3.81
N PRO A 132 -6.93 9.46 -4.79
CA PRO A 132 -5.90 8.44 -4.81
C PRO A 132 -4.50 9.01 -4.68
N LYS A 133 -3.63 8.26 -4.01
CA LYS A 133 -2.23 8.63 -3.78
C LYS A 133 -1.32 7.58 -4.37
N LYS A 134 -0.17 8.05 -4.84
CA LYS A 134 0.90 7.24 -5.42
C LYS A 134 2.17 7.46 -4.63
N ILE A 135 2.77 6.39 -4.14
CA ILE A 135 4.05 6.42 -3.43
C ILE A 135 5.01 5.42 -4.04
N ASN A 136 6.29 5.81 -4.11
CA ASN A 136 7.35 4.97 -4.66
C ASN A 136 8.13 4.34 -3.50
N PHE A 137 8.61 3.11 -3.70
CA PHE A 137 9.56 2.46 -2.80
C PHE A 137 10.77 1.94 -3.57
N ASN A 138 11.90 1.88 -2.89
CA ASN A 138 13.14 1.31 -3.41
C ASN A 138 13.92 0.72 -2.23
N LEU A 139 14.10 -0.60 -2.23
CA LEU A 139 14.77 -1.35 -1.17
C LEU A 139 15.96 -2.09 -1.74
N THR A 140 17.14 -1.87 -1.16
CA THR A 140 18.32 -2.68 -1.45
C THR A 140 18.10 -4.10 -0.93
N LEU A 141 18.46 -5.11 -1.74
CA LEU A 141 18.47 -6.51 -1.32
C LEU A 141 19.90 -6.89 -0.94
N GLU A 142 20.13 -7.10 0.36
CA GLU A 142 21.44 -7.42 0.95
C GLU A 142 21.68 -8.91 1.19
#